data_AF-A0A2I0CY61-F1
#
_entry.id   AF-A0A2I0CY61-F1
#
_cell.length_a   1.000
_cell.length_b   1.000
_cell.length_c   1.000
_cell.angle_alpha   90.00
_cell.angle_beta   90.00
_cell.angle_gamma   90.00
#
_symmetry.space_group_name_H-M   'P 1'
#
loop_
_entity.id
_entity.type
_entity.pdbx_description
1 polymer ?
#
loop_
_entity_poly.entity_id
_entity_poly.type
_entity_poly.pdbx_seq_one_letter_code
_entity_poly.pdbx_strand_id
1 'polypeptide(L)' 'AVLPDHPTPIRTKTHTRDPVPFVVRGKGTDKTTEYSEKAARSGGLGMKNAVGFLDFLFS' A
#
# COMPACT_ATOMS: atom_id res chain seq x y z
N ALA A 1 9.86 2.86 -3.08
CA ALA A 1 8.63 2.13 -2.72
C ALA A 1 7.92 1.68 -3.99
N VAL A 2 7.01 0.72 -3.91
CA VAL A 2 6.11 0.32 -5.01
C VAL A 2 4.67 0.40 -4.49
N LEU A 3 3.80 1.08 -5.22
CA LEU A 3 2.37 1.23 -4.95
C LEU A 3 1.64 1.67 -6.22
N PRO A 4 0.38 1.25 -6.42
CA PRO A 4 -0.54 1.87 -7.37
C PRO A 4 -0.96 3.27 -6.90
N ASP A 5 -1.58 4.04 -7.79
CA ASP A 5 -2.22 5.32 -7.48
C ASP A 5 -3.63 5.12 -6.89
N HIS A 6 -4.44 4.24 -7.47
CA HIS A 6 -5.78 3.91 -6.98
C HIS A 6 -6.26 2.52 -7.46
N PRO A 7 -7.27 1.91 -6.80
CA PRO A 7 -7.87 0.66 -7.25
C PRO A 7 -8.83 0.87 -8.44
N THR A 8 -8.86 -0.10 -9.36
CA THR A 8 -9.78 -0.14 -10.50
C THR A 8 -10.46 -1.52 -10.62
N PRO A 9 -11.37 -1.89 -9.69
CA PRO A 9 -11.92 -3.24 -9.65
C PRO A 9 -12.69 -3.59 -10.95
N ILE A 10 -12.42 -4.78 -11.50
CA ILE A 10 -13.08 -5.28 -12.73
C ILE A 10 -14.61 -5.21 -12.62
N ARG A 11 -15.16 -5.55 -11.45
CA ARG A 11 -16.61 -5.57 -11.19
C ARG A 11 -17.26 -4.20 -11.35
N THR A 12 -16.58 -3.12 -11.00
CA THR A 12 -17.13 -1.76 -11.04
C THR A 12 -16.68 -0.98 -12.28
N LYS A 13 -15.61 -1.41 -12.96
CA LYS A 13 -15.07 -0.77 -14.18
C LYS A 13 -14.78 0.73 -14.02
N THR A 14 -14.54 1.16 -12.79
CA THR A 14 -14.25 2.55 -12.44
C THR A 14 -13.35 2.56 -11.20
N HIS A 15 -12.72 3.71 -10.97
CA HIS A 15 -11.84 3.89 -9.82
C HIS A 15 -12.66 3.84 -8.52
N THR A 16 -12.10 3.25 -7.46
CA THR A 16 -12.69 3.28 -6.12
C THR A 16 -11.78 3.99 -5.12
N ARG A 17 -12.29 4.23 -3.91
CA ARG A 17 -11.54 4.87 -2.82
C ARG A 17 -10.95 3.86 -1.83
N ASP A 18 -10.99 2.58 -2.17
CA ASP A 18 -10.37 1.56 -1.33
C ASP A 18 -8.85 1.79 -1.26
N PRO A 19 -8.20 1.43 -0.15
CA PRO A 19 -6.75 1.56 -0.06
C PRO A 19 -6.04 0.61 -1.03
N VAL A 20 -4.86 1.01 -1.48
CA VAL A 20 -3.96 0.19 -2.30
C VAL A 20 -2.84 -0.41 -1.42
N PRO A 21 -2.35 -1.61 -1.74
CA PRO A 21 -1.16 -2.15 -1.09
C PRO A 21 0.07 -1.33 -1.48
N PHE A 22 1.06 -1.25 -0.60
CA PHE A 22 2.37 -0.68 -0.91
C PHE A 22 3.49 -1.47 -0.23
N VAL A 23 4.69 -1.40 -0.80
CA VAL A 23 5.92 -1.96 -0.21
C VAL A 23 7.04 -0.94 -0.22
N VAL A 24 7.82 -0.91 0.85
CA VAL A 24 8.98 -0.02 1.01
C VAL A 24 10.18 -0.88 1.37
N ARG A 25 11.26 -0.76 0.60
CA ARG A 25 12.54 -1.42 0.88
C ARG A 25 13.47 -0.44 1.59
N GLY A 26 14.25 -0.93 2.55
CA GLY A 26 15.28 -0.13 3.24
C GLY A 26 14.84 0.48 4.58
N LYS A 27 13.63 0.19 5.07
CA LYS A 27 13.12 0.67 6.38
C LYS A 27 12.72 -0.49 7.31
N GLY A 28 13.47 -1.60 7.25
CA GLY A 28 13.14 -2.85 7.94
C GLY A 28 12.13 -3.71 7.17
N THR A 29 11.80 -4.88 7.74
CA THR A 29 10.85 -5.84 7.18
C THR A 29 9.93 -6.37 8.29
N ASP A 30 8.70 -6.73 7.93
CA ASP A 30 7.76 -7.42 8.82
C ASP A 30 7.66 -8.92 8.45
N LYS A 31 6.60 -9.60 8.89
CA LYS A 31 6.36 -11.02 8.63
C LYS A 31 5.59 -11.29 7.31
N THR A 32 5.25 -10.26 6.55
CA THR A 32 4.54 -10.44 5.27
C THR A 32 5.49 -10.99 4.21
N THR A 33 5.03 -11.98 3.44
CA THR A 33 5.84 -12.69 2.44
C THR A 33 5.31 -12.52 1.01
N GLU A 34 4.20 -11.80 0.84
CA GLU A 34 3.48 -11.67 -0.42
C GLU A 34 2.96 -10.24 -0.60
N TYR A 35 2.85 -9.80 -1.86
CA TYR A 35 2.31 -8.49 -2.22
C TYR A 35 0.90 -8.64 -2.80
N SER A 36 -0.12 -8.37 -1.97
CA SER A 36 -1.54 -8.39 -2.34
C SER A 36 -2.37 -7.48 -1.44
N GLU A 37 -3.58 -7.14 -1.85
CA GLU A 37 -4.54 -6.37 -1.05
C GLU A 37 -4.91 -7.07 0.26
N LYS A 38 -4.85 -8.41 0.29
CA LYS A 38 -5.10 -9.21 1.50
C LYS A 38 -3.91 -9.16 2.45
N ALA A 39 -2.69 -9.41 1.96
CA ALA A 39 -1.49 -9.43 2.79
C ALA A 39 -1.20 -8.07 3.41
N ALA A 40 -1.43 -6.98 2.67
CA ALA A 40 -1.21 -5.61 3.13
C ALA A 40 -2.03 -5.22 4.38
N ARG A 41 -3.18 -5.89 4.63
CA ARG A 41 -3.99 -5.65 5.84
C ARG A 41 -3.26 -6.02 7.14
N SER A 42 -2.29 -6.92 7.05
CA SER A 42 -1.44 -7.35 8.17
C SER A 42 -0.02 -6.76 8.10
N GLY A 43 0.22 -5.82 7.18
CA GLY A 43 1.52 -5.17 7.01
C GLY A 43 1.86 -4.24 8.18
N GLY A 44 3.12 -4.28 8.62
CA GLY A 44 3.61 -3.55 9.78
C GLY A 44 3.67 -2.04 9.62
N LEU A 45 3.59 -1.53 8.38
CA LEU A 45 3.53 -0.08 8.12
C LEU A 45 2.12 0.51 8.29
N GLY A 46 1.09 -0.34 8.40
CA GLY A 46 -0.29 0.07 8.62
C GLY A 46 -0.86 0.93 7.49
N MET A 47 -1.96 1.63 7.78
CA MET A 47 -2.60 2.55 6.84
C MET A 47 -1.84 3.89 6.82
N LYS A 48 -1.57 4.40 5.61
CA LYS A 48 -0.93 5.70 5.40
C LYS A 48 -1.81 6.57 4.52
N ASN A 49 -1.95 7.84 4.90
CA ASN A 49 -2.45 8.86 3.99
C ASN A 49 -1.39 9.14 2.90
N ALA A 50 -1.80 9.38 1.66
CA ALA A 50 -0.88 9.55 0.53
C ALA A 50 0.12 10.70 0.70
N VAL A 51 -0.28 11.83 1.28
CA VAL A 51 0.63 12.95 1.52
C VAL A 51 1.64 12.57 2.61
N GLY A 52 1.16 12.04 3.74
CA GLY A 52 2.03 11.59 4.83
C GLY A 52 2.90 10.38 4.47
N PHE A 53 2.57 9.65 3.41
CA PHE A 53 3.42 8.60 2.87
C PHE A 53 4.70 9.15 2.24
N LEU A 54 4.65 10.32 1.59
CA LEU A 54 5.83 10.94 1.00
C LEU A 54 6.84 11.35 2.08
N ASP A 55 6.37 11.98 3.15
CA ASP A 55 7.21 12.33 4.30
C ASP A 55 7.86 11.08 4.91
N PHE A 56 7.08 10.01 5.10
CA PHE A 56 7.59 8.72 5.57
C PHE A 56 8.62 8.10 4.62
N LEU A 57 8.46 8.25 3.30
CA LEU A 57 9.33 7.63 2.31
C LEU A 57 10.72 8.29 2.27
N PHE A 58 10.77 9.61 2.39
CA PHE A 58 12.00 10.39 2.26
C PHE A 58 12.69 10.75 3.58
N SER A 59 12.07 10.43 4.73
CA SER A 59 12.74 10.48 6.03
C SER A 59 13.84 9.43 6.16
#